data_AF-A0A6G9CQV7-F1
#
_entry.id   AF-A0A6G9CQV7-F1
#
_cell.length_a   1.000
_cell.length_b   1.000
_cell.length_c   1.000
_cell.angle_alpha   90.00
_cell.angle_beta   90.00
_cell.angle_gamma   90.00
#
_symmetry.space_group_name_H-M   'P 1'
#
loop_
_entity.id
_entity.type
_entity.pdbx_description
1 polymer ?
#
loop_
_entity_poly.entity_id
_entity_poly.type
_entity_poly.pdbx_seq_one_letter_code
_entity_poly.pdbx_strand_id
1 'polypeptide(L)'
;MTVAEVSITAYLDLISDDPGVQSINRATIRLHARDEYCHASIAGELAVLVWDSLDRGDRSYLLEGFEGAMRAFSGTDFGAWRAIMEIEAVTGGQKMLDDIESGRRNNLFVQDFSGIERLYKTLNLDRM
;
A
#
# COMPACT_ATOMS: atom_id res chain seq x y z
N MET A 1 -5.42 -3.78 7.97
CA MET A 1 -4.25 -4.41 8.62
C MET A 1 -3.52 -5.31 7.63
N THR A 2 -4.01 -6.52 7.31
CA THR A 2 -3.29 -7.50 6.45
C THR A 2 -2.69 -6.93 5.18
N VAL A 3 -3.48 -6.22 4.36
CA VAL A 3 -2.98 -5.59 3.12
C VAL A 3 -1.82 -4.63 3.37
N ALA A 4 -1.89 -3.82 4.42
CA ALA A 4 -0.82 -2.89 4.76
C ALA A 4 0.45 -3.66 5.15
N GLU A 5 0.36 -4.61 6.08
CA GLU A 5 1.52 -5.40 6.56
C GLU A 5 2.22 -6.16 5.42
N VAL A 6 1.46 -6.75 4.48
CA VAL A 6 2.08 -7.49 3.36
C VAL A 6 2.57 -6.59 2.23
N SER A 7 2.20 -5.31 2.21
CA SER A 7 2.52 -4.38 1.11
C SER A 7 3.40 -3.20 1.53
N ILE A 8 3.58 -2.94 2.83
CA ILE A 8 4.29 -1.76 3.34
C ILE A 8 5.76 -1.72 2.95
N THR A 9 6.41 -2.88 2.79
CA THR A 9 7.79 -2.93 2.34
C THR A 9 7.94 -2.31 0.94
N ALA A 10 7.00 -2.56 0.02
CA ALA A 10 6.99 -1.95 -1.31
C ALA A 10 6.85 -0.42 -1.27
N TYR A 11 6.12 0.12 -0.28
CA TYR A 11 6.03 1.56 -0.06
C TYR A 11 7.35 2.13 0.48
N LEU A 12 7.96 1.46 1.45
CA LEU A 12 9.23 1.88 2.07
C LEU A 12 10.38 1.86 1.04
N ASP A 13 10.36 0.90 0.12
CA ASP A 13 11.37 0.75 -0.92
C ASP A 13 11.39 1.89 -1.95
N LEU A 14 10.32 2.70 -2.04
CA LEU A 14 10.26 3.84 -2.97
C LEU A 14 11.38 4.86 -2.72
N ILE A 15 11.81 5.02 -1.47
CA ILE A 15 12.79 6.06 -1.09
C ILE A 15 13.92 5.53 -0.19
N SER A 16 13.92 4.25 0.17
CA SER A 16 14.91 3.64 1.07
C SER A 16 16.35 3.76 0.55
N ASP A 17 16.52 3.78 -0.77
CA ASP A 17 17.82 3.80 -1.45
C ASP A 17 18.09 5.08 -2.28
N ASP A 18 17.20 6.08 -2.24
CA ASP A 18 17.37 7.32 -3.03
C ASP A 18 18.50 8.20 -2.46
N PRO A 19 19.64 8.37 -3.16
CA PRO A 19 20.77 9.17 -2.67
C PRO A 19 20.42 10.66 -2.49
N GLY A 20 19.37 11.18 -3.15
CA GLY A 20 18.88 12.55 -3.03
C GLY A 20 18.11 12.85 -1.75
N VAL A 21 17.65 11.83 -1.03
CA VAL A 21 16.96 11.96 0.26
C VAL A 21 17.98 12.07 1.41
N GLN A 22 17.60 12.66 2.54
CA GLN A 22 18.48 12.74 3.71
C GLN A 22 18.83 11.35 4.26
N SER A 23 20.08 11.17 4.69
CA SER A 23 20.59 9.87 5.18
C SER A 23 19.83 9.33 6.38
N ILE A 24 19.38 10.21 7.28
CA ILE A 24 18.58 9.82 8.44
C ILE A 24 17.21 9.27 8.02
N ASN A 25 16.55 9.89 7.04
CA ASN A 25 15.26 9.42 6.54
C ASN A 25 15.39 8.02 5.91
N ARG A 26 16.42 7.81 5.08
CA ARG A 26 16.73 6.48 4.53
C ARG A 26 17.01 5.45 5.62
N ALA A 27 17.80 5.80 6.63
CA ALA A 27 18.15 4.89 7.71
C ALA A 27 16.91 4.47 8.52
N THR A 28 16.03 5.42 8.83
CA THR A 28 14.75 5.15 9.51
C THR A 28 13.88 4.20 8.69
N ILE A 29 13.78 4.42 7.39
CA ILE A 29 12.96 3.60 6.48
C ILE A 29 13.53 2.19 6.36
N ARG A 30 14.85 2.04 6.24
CA ARG A 30 15.51 0.73 6.20
C ARG A 30 15.33 -0.05 7.50
N LEU A 31 15.38 0.63 8.65
CA LEU A 31 15.11 -0.01 9.94
C LEU A 31 13.66 -0.49 10.01
N HIS A 32 12.71 0.33 9.59
CA HIS A 32 11.29 -0.05 9.51
C HIS A 32 11.10 -1.25 8.55
N ALA A 33 11.60 -1.17 7.32
CA ALA A 33 11.43 -2.23 6.31
C ALA A 33 11.97 -3.58 6.78
N ARG A 34 13.05 -3.58 7.57
CA ARG A 34 13.60 -4.81 8.15
C ARG A 34 12.61 -5.52 9.07
N ASP A 35 11.88 -4.76 9.89
CA ASP A 35 10.91 -5.31 10.83
C ASP A 35 9.64 -5.77 10.09
N GLU A 36 9.26 -5.07 9.02
CA GLU A 36 8.07 -5.39 8.21
C GLU A 36 8.15 -6.73 7.47
N TYR A 37 9.34 -7.27 7.18
CA TYR A 37 9.45 -8.64 6.66
C TYR A 37 8.86 -9.69 7.61
N CYS A 38 9.09 -9.51 8.93
CA CYS A 38 8.51 -10.38 9.95
C CYS A 38 7.01 -10.14 10.09
N HIS A 39 6.57 -8.88 10.05
CA HIS A 39 5.15 -8.56 10.12
C HIS A 39 4.36 -9.15 8.95
N ALA A 40 4.86 -9.02 7.72
CA ALA A 40 4.25 -9.61 6.53
C ALA A 40 4.06 -11.13 6.68
N SER A 41 5.06 -11.83 7.24
CA SER A 41 4.97 -13.27 7.50
C SER A 41 3.88 -13.59 8.54
N ILE A 42 3.88 -12.88 9.67
CA ILE A 42 2.89 -13.07 10.74
C ILE A 42 1.46 -12.77 10.25
N ALA A 43 1.29 -11.64 9.57
CA ALA A 43 0.00 -11.22 9.03
C ALA A 43 -0.54 -12.19 7.98
N GLY A 44 0.35 -12.76 7.14
CA GLY A 44 0.00 -13.78 6.17
C GLY A 44 -0.55 -15.05 6.82
N GLU A 45 0.16 -15.61 7.80
CA GLU A 45 -0.30 -16.80 8.53
C GLU A 45 -1.61 -16.56 9.29
N LEU A 46 -1.74 -15.40 9.94
CA LEU A 46 -2.99 -15.02 10.61
C LEU A 46 -4.17 -14.94 9.62
N ALA A 47 -3.94 -14.40 8.42
CA ALA A 47 -4.98 -14.33 7.39
C ALA A 47 -5.42 -15.72 6.93
N VAL A 48 -4.51 -16.69 6.81
CA VAL A 48 -4.85 -18.09 6.50
C VAL A 48 -5.70 -18.71 7.60
N LEU A 49 -5.29 -18.58 8.86
CA LEU A 49 -6.03 -19.14 10.00
C LEU A 49 -7.45 -18.56 10.09
N VAL A 50 -7.58 -17.25 9.89
CA VAL A 50 -8.90 -16.59 9.82
C VAL A 50 -9.69 -17.15 8.65
N TRP A 51 -9.13 -17.15 7.44
CA TRP A 51 -9.78 -17.63 6.22
C TRP A 51 -10.35 -19.05 6.36
N ASP A 52 -9.57 -19.96 6.94
CA ASP A 52 -9.97 -21.35 7.14
C ASP A 52 -11.13 -21.52 8.12
N SER A 53 -11.29 -20.56 9.04
CA SER A 53 -12.40 -20.54 10.01
C SER A 53 -13.70 -19.90 9.47
N LEU A 54 -13.61 -19.13 8.38
CA LEU A 54 -14.74 -18.38 7.83
C LEU A 54 -15.62 -19.23 6.91
N ASP A 55 -16.92 -18.92 6.91
CA ASP A 55 -17.85 -19.45 5.93
C ASP A 55 -17.72 -18.74 4.57
N ARG A 56 -18.53 -19.16 3.59
CA ARG A 56 -18.46 -18.59 2.24
C ARG A 56 -18.81 -17.10 2.20
N GLY A 57 -19.79 -16.65 2.99
CA GLY A 57 -20.24 -15.26 3.00
C GLY A 57 -19.16 -14.35 3.57
N ASP A 58 -18.59 -14.73 4.71
CA ASP A 58 -17.54 -13.97 5.36
C ASP A 58 -16.23 -13.96 4.55
N ARG A 59 -15.92 -15.05 3.84
CA ARG A 59 -14.79 -15.10 2.90
C ARG A 59 -14.94 -14.08 1.77
N SER A 60 -16.12 -13.99 1.16
CA SER A 60 -16.38 -12.98 0.12
C SER A 60 -16.22 -11.56 0.68
N TYR A 61 -16.77 -11.31 1.86
CA TYR A 61 -16.64 -10.02 2.54
C TYR A 61 -15.17 -9.65 2.82
N LEU A 62 -14.36 -10.63 3.27
CA LEU A 62 -12.94 -10.42 3.50
C LEU A 62 -12.18 -10.09 2.20
N LEU A 63 -12.51 -10.76 1.09
CA LEU A 63 -11.89 -10.50 -0.22
C LEU A 63 -12.26 -9.11 -0.76
N GLU A 64 -13.51 -8.69 -0.63
CA GLU A 64 -13.94 -7.32 -0.97
C GLU A 64 -13.16 -6.30 -0.14
N GLY A 65 -12.96 -6.59 1.15
CA GLY A 65 -12.13 -5.78 2.03
C GLY A 65 -10.66 -5.71 1.60
N PHE A 66 -10.06 -6.82 1.16
CA PHE A 66 -8.72 -6.82 0.60
C PHE A 66 -8.63 -5.99 -0.68
N GLU A 67 -9.57 -6.13 -1.61
CA GLU A 67 -9.59 -5.34 -2.84
C GLU A 67 -9.70 -3.83 -2.54
N GLY A 68 -10.63 -3.44 -1.66
CA GLY A 68 -10.80 -2.06 -1.25
C GLY A 68 -9.54 -1.50 -0.59
N ALA A 69 -8.92 -2.27 0.31
CA ALA A 69 -7.68 -1.88 0.96
C ALA A 69 -6.49 -1.78 -0.02
N MET A 70 -6.40 -2.67 -1.02
CA MET A 70 -5.36 -2.61 -2.05
C MET A 70 -5.47 -1.33 -2.88
N ARG A 71 -6.69 -0.99 -3.32
CA ARG A 71 -6.95 0.25 -4.07
C ARG A 71 -6.61 1.48 -3.25
N ALA A 72 -6.97 1.49 -1.96
CA ALA A 72 -6.66 2.60 -1.06
C ALA A 72 -5.15 2.73 -0.80
N PHE A 73 -4.47 1.62 -0.49
CA PHE A 73 -3.04 1.62 -0.12
C PHE A 73 -2.13 2.03 -1.28
N SER A 74 -2.48 1.65 -2.50
CA SER A 74 -1.69 1.97 -3.69
C SER A 74 -1.98 3.35 -4.28
N GLY A 75 -3.05 4.03 -3.85
CA GLY A 75 -3.43 5.33 -4.37
C GLY A 75 -2.55 6.47 -3.86
N THR A 76 -2.47 7.54 -4.64
CA THR A 76 -1.90 8.82 -4.18
C THR A 76 -2.89 9.51 -3.25
N ASP A 77 -2.41 9.99 -2.08
CA ASP A 77 -3.22 10.82 -1.17
C ASP A 77 -3.29 12.27 -1.68
N PHE A 78 -4.25 12.54 -2.57
CA PHE A 78 -4.49 13.89 -3.07
C PHE A 78 -4.98 14.85 -1.97
N GLY A 79 -5.62 14.36 -0.91
CA GLY A 79 -6.07 15.20 0.20
C GLY A 79 -4.89 15.84 0.93
N ALA A 80 -3.89 15.02 1.27
CA ALA A 80 -2.64 15.50 1.88
C ALA A 80 -1.91 16.49 0.97
N TRP A 81 -1.79 16.17 -0.33
CA TRP A 81 -1.13 17.07 -1.29
C TRP A 81 -1.88 18.39 -1.46
N ARG A 82 -3.21 18.39 -1.49
CA ARG A 82 -4.02 19.62 -1.56
C ARG A 82 -3.78 20.50 -0.33
N ALA A 83 -3.73 19.91 0.86
CA ALA A 83 -3.43 20.64 2.09
C ALA A 83 -2.03 21.25 2.08
N ILE A 84 -1.01 20.51 1.62
CA ILE A 84 0.36 21.02 1.49
C ILE A 84 0.41 22.20 0.50
N MET A 85 -0.19 22.06 -0.69
CA MET A 85 -0.22 23.13 -1.70
C MET A 85 -0.90 24.40 -1.18
N GLU A 86 -1.95 24.26 -0.36
CA GLU A 86 -2.63 25.38 0.29
C GLU A 86 -1.76 26.06 1.35
N ILE A 87 -1.15 25.29 2.25
CA ILE A 87 -0.26 25.80 3.32
C ILE A 87 0.93 26.56 2.72
N GLU A 88 1.54 26.02 1.67
CA GLU A 88 2.67 26.63 0.97
C GLU A 88 2.25 27.73 -0.01
N ALA A 89 0.95 28.02 -0.12
CA ALA A 89 0.37 29.02 -1.01
C ALA A 89 0.84 28.90 -2.48
N VAL A 90 0.92 27.67 -2.99
CA VAL A 90 1.40 27.39 -4.35
C VAL A 90 0.39 27.91 -5.37
N THR A 91 0.79 28.93 -6.13
CA THR A 91 -0.03 29.52 -7.20
C THR A 91 -0.45 28.45 -8.20
N GLY A 92 -1.76 28.21 -8.30
CA GLY A 92 -2.33 27.21 -9.20
C GLY A 92 -2.21 25.75 -8.73
N GLY A 93 -1.74 25.50 -7.50
CA GLY A 93 -1.50 24.15 -6.99
C GLY A 93 -2.74 23.23 -7.03
N GLN A 94 -3.92 23.76 -6.71
CA GLN A 94 -5.17 22.98 -6.77
C GLN A 94 -5.46 22.48 -8.19
N LYS A 95 -5.31 23.34 -9.20
CA LYS A 95 -5.52 22.99 -10.60
C LYS A 95 -4.50 21.95 -11.08
N MET A 96 -3.23 22.07 -10.65
CA MET A 96 -2.21 21.07 -10.98
C MET A 96 -2.58 19.68 -10.46
N LEU A 97 -3.11 19.60 -9.23
CA LEU A 97 -3.57 18.34 -8.64
C LEU A 97 -4.82 17.80 -9.35
N ASP A 98 -5.77 18.66 -9.71
CA ASP A 98 -6.95 18.25 -10.50
C ASP A 98 -6.55 17.66 -11.86
N ASP A 99 -5.57 18.27 -12.54
CA ASP A 99 -5.05 17.80 -13.83
C ASP A 99 -4.37 16.42 -13.69
N ILE A 100 -3.65 16.17 -12.59
CA ILE A 100 -3.01 14.88 -12.30
C ILE A 100 -4.07 13.82 -11.95
N GLU A 101 -5.00 14.15 -11.05
CA GLU A 101 -6.03 13.23 -10.57
C GLU A 101 -6.97 12.79 -11.71
N SER A 102 -7.32 13.71 -12.61
CA SER A 102 -8.15 13.44 -13.80
C SER A 102 -7.39 12.79 -14.97
N GLY A 103 -6.06 12.69 -14.89
CA GLY A 103 -5.20 12.12 -15.92
C GLY A 103 -5.42 10.62 -16.14
N ARG A 104 -5.26 10.15 -17.39
CA ARG A 104 -5.40 8.72 -17.77
C ARG A 104 -4.21 7.83 -17.38
N ARG A 105 -3.17 8.36 -16.75
CA ARG A 105 -2.00 7.57 -16.31
C ARG A 105 -2.29 6.95 -14.95
N ASN A 106 -1.79 5.74 -14.72
CA ASN A 106 -1.96 5.02 -13.46
C ASN A 106 -1.51 5.90 -12.28
N ASN A 107 -2.46 6.36 -11.46
CA ASN A 107 -2.23 7.17 -10.25
C ASN A 107 -1.73 6.33 -9.06
N LEU A 108 -1.17 5.16 -9.34
CA LEU A 108 -0.66 4.23 -8.35
C LEU A 108 0.70 4.69 -7.87
N PHE A 109 0.75 5.05 -6.59
CA PHE A 109 1.95 5.42 -5.86
C PHE A 109 2.79 4.17 -5.56
N VAL A 110 2.15 3.10 -5.06
CA VAL A 110 2.78 1.79 -4.88
C VAL A 110 2.37 0.88 -6.04
N GLN A 111 3.35 0.29 -6.71
CA GLN A 111 3.13 -0.54 -7.91
C GLN A 111 3.61 -1.99 -7.75
N ASP A 112 4.40 -2.28 -6.71
CA ASP A 112 4.76 -3.66 -6.38
C ASP A 112 3.67 -4.28 -5.51
N PHE A 113 2.99 -5.28 -6.08
CA PHE A 113 1.90 -6.04 -5.48
C PHE A 113 2.31 -7.49 -5.11
N SER A 114 3.61 -7.80 -5.15
CA SER A 114 4.10 -9.17 -4.93
C SER A 114 3.75 -9.76 -3.56
N GLY A 115 3.62 -8.91 -2.53
CA GLY A 115 3.20 -9.33 -1.19
C GLY A 115 1.76 -9.85 -1.15
N ILE A 116 0.82 -9.12 -1.76
CA ILE A 116 -0.58 -9.55 -1.82
C ILE A 116 -0.76 -10.75 -2.76
N GLU A 117 -0.03 -10.81 -3.87
CA GLU A 117 -0.03 -11.98 -4.77
C GLU A 117 0.43 -13.24 -4.03
N ARG A 118 1.44 -13.13 -3.16
CA ARG A 118 1.91 -14.24 -2.33
C ARG A 118 0.85 -14.66 -1.30
N LEU A 119 0.15 -13.70 -0.70
CA LEU A 119 -0.96 -13.99 0.21
C LEU A 119 -2.06 -14.79 -0.52
N TYR A 120 -2.46 -14.34 -1.71
CA TYR A 120 -3.51 -15.01 -2.49
C TYR A 120 -3.10 -16.45 -2.84
N LYS A 121 -1.82 -16.66 -3.15
CA LYS A 121 -1.23 -18.00 -3.34
C LYS A 121 -1.35 -18.88 -2.13
N THR A 122 -1.05 -18.32 -0.97
CA THR A 122 -1.13 -19.03 0.31
C THR A 122 -2.59 -19.41 0.64
N LEU A 123 -3.55 -18.56 0.27
CA LEU A 123 -4.99 -18.79 0.44
C LEU A 123 -5.59 -19.71 -0.64
N ASN A 124 -4.79 -20.19 -1.60
CA ASN A 124 -5.24 -20.97 -2.77
C ASN A 124 -6.26 -20.25 -3.66
N LEU A 125 -6.14 -18.92 -3.78
CA LEU A 125 -7.05 -18.08 -4.55
C LEU A 125 -6.62 -17.90 -6.03
N ASP A 126 -5.46 -18.43 -6.42
CA ASP A 126 -4.88 -18.28 -7.78
C ASP A 126 -5.50 -19.19 -8.84
N ARG A 127 -6.54 -19.96 -8.48
CA ARG A 127 -7.21 -20.93 -9.37
C ARG A 127 -8.60 -20.47 -9.85
N MET A 128 -8.86 -19.17 -9.89
CA MET A 128 -10.01 -18.61 -10.61
C MET A 128 -9.56 -17.91 -11.90
#